data_AF-A0A2R5GBM1-F1
#
_entry.id   AF-A0A2R5GBM1-F1
#
_cell.length_a   1.000
_cell.length_b   1.000
_cell.length_c   1.000
_cell.angle_alpha   90.00
_cell.angle_beta   90.00
_cell.angle_gamma   90.00
#
_symmetry.space_group_name_H-M   'P 1'
#
loop_
_entity.id
_entity.type
_entity.pdbx_description
1 polymer ?
#
loop_
_entity_poly.entity_id
_entity_poly.type
_entity_poly.pdbx_seq_one_letter_code
_entity_poly.pdbx_strand_id
1 'polypeptide(L)'
;MDLTDLSGLCALVQRNVTSKDRTYHFQNFKQCFIGSEAVDFMVNSKVVGTREEAVELGQQMLEQGLFQHVTQDRDFEDNKLFYRFKSLDRDRGHAEEGSTWAAVELQGGRPVGEDVGHGDEDEDVPVEPLDEHNVRLLDLCKPAKWVNPKPEKRYNMVVIGAGAGGLVTTASVAGTGGKVAIIEKHVMGGDCINVGCVPSKALLRCARAAKEVRNASEFGIEVADFTVNFGKIMERMRRLRASIAPNDSADRFTSLGADVFQGKARFVGPDEVEVDGQRLKFARAVIATGGRARVPPIPGIESVRYLTNASLFNLTELPEVFGVIGGGPIGSEMAQAFARFGSKVFLFDRSPKILPREDAEAAEIVQASMLADGVNFKFNAEVRHVEPAGEDGNRIALTVSCDGGPEEVIELDDLLISAGRVPNVEGLGLEEAGVEYNQRGIEVNDRLQTSNKSIFAVGDVCLPYQFTHASDFSARMVVRNALFFGNNKFSDLLIPWVTYTEPEVAHVGKYEHQLDEEGVAYDVYRVDMAENDRAILEGDTEGFVKVVCAKGKDTVLGATIVSDTAGDMIGEISVAMQNGIGLSGVGATIHSYPTRADAIRRTGDLYNKTRLTPRNKALLRTLLSLRR
;
A
#
# COMPACT_ATOMS: atom_id res chain seq x y z
N MET A 1 -40.79 -7.17 33.41
CA MET A 1 -40.97 -5.73 33.63
C MET A 1 -42.17 -5.34 32.78
N ASP A 2 -43.17 -4.68 33.34
CA ASP A 2 -44.37 -4.30 32.59
C ASP A 2 -43.94 -3.37 31.44
N LEU A 3 -44.09 -3.79 30.18
CA LEU A 3 -43.64 -3.08 28.96
C LEU A 3 -44.40 -1.77 28.71
N THR A 4 -45.25 -1.35 29.66
CA THR A 4 -46.11 -0.17 29.57
C THR A 4 -45.46 1.12 30.10
N ASP A 5 -44.25 1.08 30.68
CA ASP A 5 -43.51 2.27 31.14
C ASP A 5 -42.26 2.57 30.27
N LEU A 6 -42.50 3.11 29.07
CA LEU A 6 -41.44 3.58 28.16
C LEU A 6 -40.56 4.68 28.79
N SER A 7 -41.10 5.49 29.70
CA SER A 7 -40.34 6.56 30.37
C SER A 7 -39.33 5.98 31.37
N GLY A 8 -39.74 4.97 32.15
CA GLY A 8 -38.85 4.24 33.04
C GLY A 8 -37.74 3.49 32.29
N LEU A 9 -38.07 2.88 31.15
CA LEU A 9 -37.08 2.22 30.29
C LEU A 9 -36.11 3.23 29.66
N CYS A 10 -36.59 4.38 29.17
CA CYS A 10 -35.70 5.42 28.66
C CYS A 10 -34.75 5.95 29.74
N ALA A 11 -35.24 6.16 30.98
CA ALA A 11 -34.38 6.55 32.10
C ALA A 11 -33.32 5.49 32.43
N LEU A 12 -33.63 4.20 32.25
CA LEU A 12 -32.68 3.11 32.41
C LEU A 12 -31.59 3.15 31.32
N VAL A 13 -31.96 3.33 30.06
CA VAL A 13 -31.01 3.50 28.94
C VAL A 13 -30.15 4.74 29.15
N GLN A 14 -30.74 5.87 29.52
CA GLN A 14 -30.03 7.13 29.78
C GLN A 14 -28.97 7.02 30.88
N ARG A 15 -29.20 6.19 31.92
CA ARG A 15 -28.24 5.98 33.01
C ARG A 15 -27.08 5.08 32.65
N ASN A 16 -27.25 4.20 31.66
CA ASN A 16 -26.29 3.12 31.39
C ASN A 16 -25.59 3.25 30.01
N VAL A 17 -26.16 4.02 29.09
CA VAL A 17 -25.53 4.31 27.79
C VAL A 17 -24.73 5.61 27.88
N THR A 18 -23.50 5.58 27.37
CA THR A 18 -22.56 6.69 27.52
C THR A 18 -22.99 7.91 26.70
N SER A 19 -23.40 8.97 27.39
CA SER A 19 -23.67 10.28 26.78
C SER A 19 -22.43 11.17 26.81
N LYS A 20 -21.95 11.62 25.64
CA LYS A 20 -20.79 12.53 25.51
C LYS A 20 -20.91 13.44 24.29
N ASP A 21 -20.15 14.52 24.31
CA ASP A 21 -20.02 15.42 23.16
C ASP A 21 -19.28 14.70 22.03
N ARG A 22 -19.82 14.76 20.80
CA ARG A 22 -19.27 14.10 19.61
C ARG A 22 -19.23 15.09 18.44
N THR A 23 -18.23 14.96 17.58
CA THR A 23 -18.05 15.81 16.38
C THR A 23 -18.30 14.99 15.13
N TYR A 24 -19.15 15.47 14.22
CA TYR A 24 -19.43 14.83 12.93
C TYR A 24 -19.71 15.91 11.88
N HIS A 25 -19.12 15.80 10.68
CA HIS A 25 -19.17 16.83 9.63
C HIS A 25 -18.90 18.27 10.11
N PHE A 26 -17.85 18.46 10.91
CA PHE A 26 -17.50 19.76 11.51
C PHE A 26 -18.57 20.37 12.43
N GLN A 27 -19.62 19.62 12.77
CA GLN A 27 -20.65 20.00 13.72
C GLN A 27 -20.44 19.27 15.05
N ASN A 28 -20.55 20.02 16.15
CA ASN A 28 -20.44 19.48 17.50
C ASN A 28 -21.82 19.17 18.06
N PHE A 29 -22.07 17.90 18.33
CA PHE A 29 -23.29 17.41 18.93
C PHE A 29 -23.04 17.13 20.42
N LYS A 30 -23.63 17.96 21.28
CA LYS A 30 -23.49 17.85 22.74
C LYS A 30 -24.34 16.72 23.31
N GLN A 31 -23.82 16.02 24.33
CA GLN A 31 -24.57 15.06 25.14
C GLN A 31 -25.35 14.02 24.32
N CYS A 32 -24.68 13.39 23.36
CA CYS A 32 -25.31 12.40 22.48
C CYS A 32 -25.02 10.99 22.96
N PHE A 33 -25.81 10.00 22.54
CA PHE A 33 -25.51 8.58 22.62
C PHE A 33 -25.61 7.94 21.23
N ILE A 34 -25.08 6.73 21.08
CA ILE A 34 -25.09 6.01 19.79
C ILE A 34 -26.21 4.96 19.78
N GLY A 35 -26.94 4.86 18.66
CA GLY A 35 -28.04 3.90 18.49
C GLY A 35 -27.64 2.46 18.80
N SER A 36 -26.55 1.98 18.18
CA SER A 36 -26.04 0.63 18.41
C SER A 36 -25.58 0.37 19.84
N GLU A 37 -25.01 1.36 20.54
CA GLU A 37 -24.65 1.24 21.96
C GLU A 37 -25.90 1.09 22.86
N ALA A 38 -27.00 1.75 22.49
CA ALA A 38 -28.27 1.59 23.18
C ALA A 38 -28.92 0.22 22.89
N VAL A 39 -28.83 -0.27 21.64
CA VAL A 39 -29.26 -1.62 21.27
C VAL A 39 -28.47 -2.68 22.03
N ASP A 40 -27.14 -2.58 22.05
CA ASP A 40 -26.26 -3.49 22.80
C ASP A 40 -26.66 -3.52 24.29
N PHE A 41 -26.93 -2.35 24.89
CA PHE A 41 -27.38 -2.27 26.26
C PHE A 41 -28.72 -2.99 26.47
N MET A 42 -29.73 -2.71 25.62
CA MET A 42 -31.08 -3.28 25.75
C MET A 42 -31.07 -4.81 25.65
N VAL A 43 -30.26 -5.38 24.76
CA VAL A 43 -30.10 -6.84 24.61
C VAL A 43 -29.31 -7.43 25.78
N ASN A 44 -28.15 -6.86 26.12
CA ASN A 44 -27.29 -7.41 27.18
C ASN A 44 -27.90 -7.34 28.58
N SER A 45 -28.75 -6.33 28.83
CA SER A 45 -29.49 -6.17 30.08
C SER A 45 -30.79 -6.98 30.14
N LYS A 46 -31.11 -7.74 29.07
CA LYS A 46 -32.35 -8.52 28.93
C LYS A 46 -33.62 -7.65 29.04
N VAL A 47 -33.54 -6.39 28.60
CA VAL A 47 -34.72 -5.53 28.43
C VAL A 47 -35.57 -6.04 27.28
N VAL A 48 -34.91 -6.55 26.23
CA VAL A 48 -35.49 -7.26 25.07
C VAL A 48 -34.64 -8.49 24.74
N GLY A 49 -35.19 -9.42 23.95
CA GLY A 49 -34.56 -10.70 23.59
C GLY A 49 -33.74 -10.65 22.31
N THR A 50 -34.06 -9.74 21.38
CA THR A 50 -33.35 -9.60 20.09
C THR A 50 -32.96 -8.16 19.81
N ARG A 51 -32.03 -7.96 18.85
CA ARG A 51 -31.66 -6.61 18.39
C ARG A 51 -32.80 -5.94 17.63
N GLU A 52 -33.60 -6.71 16.90
CA GLU A 52 -34.81 -6.23 16.21
C GLU A 52 -35.82 -5.65 17.21
N GLU A 53 -36.11 -6.36 18.30
CA GLU A 53 -36.96 -5.86 19.39
C GLU A 53 -36.37 -4.61 20.06
N ALA A 54 -35.04 -4.49 20.12
CA ALA A 54 -34.36 -3.31 20.66
C ALA A 54 -34.53 -2.08 19.76
N VAL A 55 -34.50 -2.28 18.44
CA VAL A 55 -34.76 -1.24 17.44
C VAL A 55 -36.22 -0.79 17.52
N GLU A 56 -37.17 -1.73 17.57
CA GLU A 56 -38.59 -1.39 17.74
C GLU A 56 -38.86 -0.62 19.04
N LEU A 57 -38.27 -1.05 20.16
CA LEU A 57 -38.40 -0.38 21.44
C LEU A 57 -37.79 1.04 21.41
N GLY A 58 -36.62 1.20 20.77
CA GLY A 58 -35.99 2.50 20.59
C GLY A 58 -36.79 3.42 19.68
N GLN A 59 -37.42 2.88 18.62
CA GLN A 59 -38.31 3.63 17.74
C GLN A 59 -39.54 4.14 18.52
N GLN A 60 -40.15 3.30 19.36
CA GLN A 60 -41.25 3.73 20.23
C GLN A 60 -40.84 4.86 21.20
N MET A 61 -39.62 4.81 21.75
CA MET A 61 -39.10 5.88 22.62
C MET A 61 -38.84 7.19 21.85
N LEU A 62 -38.41 7.09 20.59
CA LEU A 62 -38.20 8.21 19.69
C LEU A 62 -39.54 8.88 19.31
N GLU A 63 -40.56 8.09 18.97
CA GLU A 63 -41.92 8.56 18.64
C GLU A 63 -42.62 9.22 19.83
N GLN A 64 -42.40 8.72 21.06
CA GLN A 64 -42.87 9.34 22.29
C GLN A 64 -42.05 10.59 22.69
N GLY A 65 -41.01 10.93 21.92
CA GLY A 65 -40.18 12.10 22.14
C GLY A 65 -39.32 12.04 23.41
N LEU A 66 -39.00 10.84 23.90
CA LEU A 66 -38.14 10.64 25.08
C LEU A 66 -36.66 10.89 24.74
N PHE A 67 -36.27 10.65 23.50
CA PHE A 67 -35.06 11.14 22.88
C PHE A 67 -35.34 11.49 21.42
N GLN A 68 -34.37 12.14 20.76
CA GLN A 68 -34.48 12.52 19.36
C GLN A 68 -33.16 12.27 18.63
N HIS A 69 -33.23 12.02 17.32
CA HIS A 69 -32.04 12.08 16.47
C HIS A 69 -31.47 13.51 16.44
N VAL A 70 -30.15 13.66 16.47
CA VAL A 70 -29.50 14.97 16.70
C VAL A 70 -29.63 15.96 15.53
N THR A 71 -29.92 15.47 14.33
CA THR A 71 -30.17 16.31 13.13
C THR A 71 -31.66 16.50 12.84
N GLN A 72 -32.55 15.92 13.67
CA GLN A 72 -34.00 15.79 13.46
C GLN A 72 -34.36 14.96 12.19
N ASP A 73 -35.47 14.22 12.24
CA ASP A 73 -36.02 13.35 11.19
C ASP A 73 -35.20 12.12 10.74
N ARG A 74 -34.80 11.27 11.70
CA ARG A 74 -34.42 9.87 11.41
C ARG A 74 -35.05 8.92 12.42
N ASP A 75 -35.38 7.72 11.96
CA ASP A 75 -35.80 6.61 12.79
C ASP A 75 -34.66 6.17 13.73
N PHE A 76 -35.03 5.41 14.75
CA PHE A 76 -34.06 4.74 15.61
C PHE A 76 -33.49 3.53 14.86
N GLU A 77 -32.17 3.48 14.70
CA GLU A 77 -31.48 2.44 13.96
C GLU A 77 -30.37 1.80 14.81
N ASP A 78 -30.15 0.50 14.64
CA ASP A 78 -29.02 -0.23 15.22
C ASP A 78 -27.73 0.07 14.44
N ASN A 79 -27.27 1.32 14.54
CA ASN A 79 -26.11 1.81 13.81
C ASN A 79 -25.40 2.91 14.61
N LYS A 80 -24.39 3.52 13.98
CA LYS A 80 -23.59 4.59 14.60
C LYS A 80 -24.22 5.99 14.50
N LEU A 81 -25.54 6.10 14.42
CA LEU A 81 -26.24 7.39 14.46
C LEU A 81 -26.30 7.96 15.88
N PHE A 82 -26.44 9.29 15.95
CA PHE A 82 -26.41 10.03 17.20
C PHE A 82 -27.81 10.46 17.64
N TYR A 83 -28.14 10.13 18.87
CA TYR A 83 -29.39 10.47 19.51
C TYR A 83 -29.12 11.29 20.77
N ARG A 84 -30.10 12.08 21.22
CA ARG A 84 -30.01 12.89 22.43
C ARG A 84 -31.28 12.71 23.25
N PHE A 85 -31.13 12.36 24.51
CA PHE A 85 -32.24 12.33 25.47
C PHE A 85 -32.84 13.72 25.62
N LYS A 86 -34.17 13.80 25.57
CA LYS A 86 -34.87 15.04 25.85
C LYS A 86 -34.81 15.26 27.36
N SER A 87 -34.27 16.40 27.81
CA SER A 87 -34.24 16.68 29.24
C SER A 87 -35.67 16.65 29.78
N LEU A 88 -35.93 15.85 30.80
CA LEU A 88 -37.21 15.84 31.51
C LEU A 88 -37.41 17.09 32.40
N ASP A 89 -36.48 18.06 32.34
CA ASP A 89 -36.61 19.35 33.00
C ASP A 89 -36.34 20.51 32.04
N ARG A 90 -37.21 21.52 32.20
CA ARG A 90 -37.32 22.79 31.48
C ARG A 90 -36.00 23.58 31.49
N ASP A 91 -35.63 24.15 30.35
CA ASP A 91 -35.42 25.61 30.29
C ASP A 91 -35.47 26.17 28.87
N ARG A 92 -36.18 27.30 28.75
CA ARG A 92 -36.37 28.11 27.55
C ARG A 92 -35.22 29.11 27.42
N GLY A 93 -34.77 29.35 26.19
CA GLY A 93 -33.95 30.51 25.83
C GLY A 93 -33.93 30.72 24.32
N HIS A 94 -34.71 31.69 23.84
CA HIS A 94 -34.73 32.26 22.47
C HIS A 94 -33.33 32.76 22.04
N ALA A 95 -32.96 33.01 20.79
CA ALA A 95 -33.64 33.42 19.55
C ALA A 95 -32.80 32.87 18.34
N GLU A 96 -33.17 32.93 17.06
CA GLU A 96 -33.99 33.89 16.32
C GLU A 96 -34.37 33.28 14.95
N GLU A 97 -35.56 33.62 14.46
CA GLU A 97 -36.11 33.23 13.16
C GLU A 97 -35.36 33.90 12.00
N GLY A 98 -35.18 33.18 10.88
CA GLY A 98 -34.66 33.76 9.67
C GLY A 98 -34.66 32.81 8.47
N SER A 99 -35.64 32.99 7.61
CA SER A 99 -35.72 32.59 6.19
C SER A 99 -36.08 31.14 5.83
N THR A 100 -37.34 31.03 5.41
CA THR A 100 -38.01 30.01 4.60
C THR A 100 -37.21 29.52 3.39
N TRP A 101 -37.16 28.20 3.20
CA TRP A 101 -37.15 27.58 1.87
C TRP A 101 -38.32 26.61 1.76
N ALA A 102 -39.21 26.94 0.84
CA ALA A 102 -40.32 26.11 0.43
C ALA A 102 -39.82 24.90 -0.38
N ALA A 103 -40.49 23.78 -0.13
CA ALA A 103 -40.68 22.59 -0.95
C ALA A 103 -39.83 22.41 -2.23
N VAL A 104 -38.99 21.38 -2.22
CA VAL A 104 -38.73 20.56 -3.42
C VAL A 104 -39.12 19.13 -3.06
N GLU A 105 -40.13 18.62 -3.75
CA GLU A 105 -40.55 17.22 -3.69
C GLU A 105 -39.41 16.30 -4.16
N LEU A 106 -38.92 15.43 -3.27
CA LEU A 106 -38.14 14.26 -3.65
C LEU A 106 -39.10 13.09 -3.85
N GLN A 107 -39.42 12.79 -5.11
CA GLN A 107 -40.07 11.53 -5.46
C GLN A 107 -39.07 10.37 -5.30
N GLY A 108 -39.43 9.43 -4.42
CA GLY A 108 -39.16 7.99 -4.56
C GLY A 108 -37.73 7.51 -4.30
N GLY A 109 -37.36 7.36 -3.03
CA GLY A 109 -36.28 6.46 -2.64
C GLY A 109 -36.68 5.00 -2.84
N ARG A 110 -35.85 4.23 -3.55
CA ARG A 110 -35.87 2.75 -3.47
C ARG A 110 -35.08 2.31 -2.23
N PRO A 111 -35.45 1.20 -1.57
CA PRO A 111 -34.74 0.70 -0.40
C PRO A 111 -33.36 0.15 -0.82
N VAL A 112 -32.37 0.39 0.04
CA VAL A 112 -31.05 -0.24 -0.04
C VAL A 112 -31.23 -1.70 0.37
N GLY A 113 -31.17 -2.60 -0.61
CA GLY A 113 -31.10 -4.04 -0.42
C GLY A 113 -29.70 -4.53 -0.77
N GLU A 114 -29.28 -5.58 -0.06
CA GLU A 114 -28.07 -6.36 -0.27
C GLU A 114 -27.86 -6.71 -1.76
N ASP A 115 -26.76 -6.22 -2.32
CA ASP A 115 -26.17 -6.74 -3.56
C ASP A 115 -24.67 -6.38 -3.50
N VAL A 116 -23.86 -7.30 -2.97
CA VAL A 116 -22.40 -7.27 -3.22
C VAL A 116 -22.19 -8.06 -4.51
N GLY A 117 -22.59 -7.44 -5.62
CA GLY A 117 -22.53 -8.01 -6.95
C GLY A 117 -21.10 -8.03 -7.49
N HIS A 118 -20.74 -9.15 -8.12
CA HIS A 118 -19.53 -9.30 -8.91
C HIS A 118 -19.52 -8.35 -10.11
N GLY A 119 -18.38 -7.69 -10.32
CA GLY A 119 -17.92 -7.22 -11.62
C GLY A 119 -18.72 -6.08 -12.25
N ASP A 120 -18.59 -4.88 -11.71
CA ASP A 120 -18.74 -3.63 -12.48
C ASP A 120 -17.47 -2.79 -12.35
N GLU A 121 -16.92 -2.37 -13.49
CA GLU A 121 -15.62 -1.67 -13.65
C GLU A 121 -15.58 -0.22 -13.08
N ASP A 122 -16.54 0.14 -12.22
CA ASP A 122 -16.88 1.53 -11.88
C ASP A 122 -16.93 1.85 -10.38
N GLU A 123 -16.41 0.99 -9.50
CA GLU A 123 -16.34 1.30 -8.07
C GLU A 123 -15.04 2.03 -7.67
N ASP A 124 -15.21 3.03 -6.80
CA ASP A 124 -14.12 3.71 -6.12
C ASP A 124 -13.19 2.74 -5.41
N VAL A 125 -11.91 3.11 -5.21
CA VAL A 125 -11.05 2.38 -4.27
C VAL A 125 -11.78 2.39 -2.92
N PRO A 126 -12.33 1.26 -2.44
CA PRO A 126 -13.20 1.29 -1.27
C PRO A 126 -12.27 1.49 -0.08
N VAL A 127 -12.27 2.68 0.49
CA VAL A 127 -11.49 2.98 1.70
C VAL A 127 -12.39 2.70 2.89
N GLU A 128 -12.19 1.53 3.51
CA GLU A 128 -13.02 1.05 4.60
C GLU A 128 -12.19 0.59 5.81
N PRO A 129 -12.78 0.51 7.01
CA PRO A 129 -14.08 1.09 7.39
C PRO A 129 -14.03 2.63 7.44
N LEU A 130 -15.18 3.31 7.44
CA LEU A 130 -15.26 4.78 7.57
C LEU A 130 -15.08 5.25 9.03
N ASP A 131 -13.93 4.94 9.62
CA ASP A 131 -13.51 5.53 10.89
C ASP A 131 -12.91 6.94 10.72
N GLU A 132 -12.59 7.61 11.83
CA GLU A 132 -12.08 8.99 11.79
C GLU A 132 -10.79 9.15 10.96
N HIS A 133 -9.99 8.10 10.82
CA HIS A 133 -8.73 8.14 10.07
C HIS A 133 -8.97 8.00 8.57
N ASN A 134 -9.80 7.05 8.16
CA ASN A 134 -10.17 6.90 6.76
C ASN A 134 -11.02 8.08 6.25
N VAL A 135 -11.92 8.61 7.07
CA VAL A 135 -12.66 9.85 6.76
C VAL A 135 -11.67 11.00 6.54
N ARG A 136 -10.67 11.16 7.42
CA ARG A 136 -9.64 12.19 7.24
C ARG A 136 -8.81 12.00 5.97
N LEU A 137 -8.47 10.76 5.61
CA LEU A 137 -7.77 10.46 4.35
C LEU A 137 -8.62 10.90 3.16
N LEU A 138 -9.90 10.54 3.13
CA LEU A 138 -10.83 10.89 2.06
C LEU A 138 -11.07 12.40 1.99
N ASP A 139 -11.27 13.08 3.11
CA ASP A 139 -11.44 14.54 3.16
C ASP A 139 -10.25 15.29 2.55
N LEU A 140 -9.03 14.75 2.66
CA LEU A 140 -7.81 15.35 2.11
C LEU A 140 -7.55 14.95 0.65
N CYS A 141 -7.71 13.67 0.32
CA CYS A 141 -7.25 13.10 -0.95
C CYS A 141 -8.37 12.84 -1.96
N LYS A 142 -9.64 12.83 -1.53
CA LYS A 142 -10.82 12.82 -2.40
C LYS A 142 -11.98 13.61 -1.77
N PRO A 143 -11.83 14.93 -1.56
CA PRO A 143 -12.88 15.73 -0.93
C PRO A 143 -14.23 15.59 -1.64
N ALA A 144 -15.29 15.17 -0.93
CA ALA A 144 -16.61 14.93 -1.53
C ALA A 144 -17.26 16.19 -2.14
N LYS A 145 -16.89 17.38 -1.66
CA LYS A 145 -17.38 18.68 -2.16
C LYS A 145 -16.31 19.40 -2.99
N TRP A 146 -15.49 18.66 -3.74
CA TRP A 146 -14.53 19.27 -4.66
C TRP A 146 -15.25 19.86 -5.88
N VAL A 147 -14.92 21.10 -6.23
CA VAL A 147 -15.42 21.74 -7.44
C VAL A 147 -14.26 21.81 -8.42
N ASN A 148 -14.39 21.09 -9.54
CA ASN A 148 -13.42 21.13 -10.62
C ASN A 148 -13.19 22.59 -11.08
N PRO A 149 -11.93 23.05 -11.18
CA PRO A 149 -11.63 24.42 -11.58
C PRO A 149 -12.05 24.64 -13.04
N LYS A 150 -12.29 25.90 -13.41
CA LYS A 150 -12.53 26.24 -14.82
C LYS A 150 -11.27 25.96 -15.64
N PRO A 151 -11.35 25.25 -16.79
CA PRO A 151 -10.17 24.94 -17.56
C PRO A 151 -9.52 26.19 -18.15
N GLU A 152 -8.20 26.21 -18.16
CA GLU A 152 -7.44 27.20 -18.91
C GLU A 152 -7.59 27.01 -20.41
N LYS A 153 -7.29 28.06 -21.18
CA LYS A 153 -7.28 27.99 -22.66
C LYS A 153 -6.36 26.88 -23.18
N ARG A 154 -5.22 26.68 -22.51
CA ARG A 154 -4.25 25.62 -22.78
C ARG A 154 -3.29 25.45 -21.60
N TYR A 155 -3.03 24.20 -21.24
CA TYR A 155 -2.03 23.84 -20.24
C TYR A 155 -0.65 23.61 -20.87
N ASN A 156 0.42 23.93 -20.13
CA ASN A 156 1.75 23.45 -20.48
C ASN A 156 1.82 21.93 -20.36
N MET A 157 1.17 21.37 -19.33
CA MET A 157 1.09 19.94 -19.11
C MET A 157 -0.28 19.52 -18.54
N VAL A 158 -0.87 18.46 -19.08
CA VAL A 158 -1.97 17.72 -18.43
C VAL A 158 -1.44 16.38 -17.94
N VAL A 159 -1.70 16.05 -16.69
CA VAL A 159 -1.26 14.81 -16.04
C VAL A 159 -2.49 13.96 -15.74
N ILE A 160 -2.48 12.70 -16.17
CA ILE A 160 -3.57 11.75 -15.92
C ILE A 160 -3.11 10.73 -14.89
N GLY A 161 -3.75 10.73 -13.72
CA GLY A 161 -3.40 9.91 -12.56
C GLY A 161 -2.57 10.67 -11.53
N ALA A 162 -2.95 10.56 -10.27
CA ALA A 162 -2.34 11.21 -9.11
C ALA A 162 -1.63 10.22 -8.18
N GLY A 163 -1.03 9.17 -8.75
CA GLY A 163 0.00 8.38 -8.09
C GLY A 163 1.35 9.10 -8.05
N ALA A 164 2.38 8.45 -7.50
CA ALA A 164 3.71 9.05 -7.30
C ALA A 164 4.28 9.74 -8.55
N GLY A 165 4.21 9.11 -9.73
CA GLY A 165 4.67 9.73 -10.97
C GLY A 165 3.89 11.00 -11.34
N GLY A 166 2.56 10.96 -11.25
CA GLY A 166 1.72 12.10 -11.59
C GLY A 166 1.83 13.26 -10.62
N LEU A 167 1.91 12.98 -9.31
CA LEU A 167 2.15 13.99 -8.28
C LEU A 167 3.53 14.66 -8.47
N VAL A 168 4.58 13.88 -8.72
CA VAL A 168 5.93 14.43 -8.97
C VAL A 168 5.94 15.28 -10.24
N THR A 169 5.35 14.81 -11.33
CA THR A 169 5.23 15.59 -12.57
C THR A 169 4.52 16.93 -12.29
N THR A 170 3.37 16.88 -11.63
CA THR A 170 2.55 18.06 -11.35
C THR A 170 3.29 19.07 -10.48
N ALA A 171 3.86 18.62 -9.36
CA ALA A 171 4.64 19.48 -8.47
C ALA A 171 5.86 20.10 -9.18
N SER A 172 6.53 19.32 -10.04
CA SER A 172 7.70 19.81 -10.79
C SER A 172 7.31 20.88 -11.81
N VAL A 173 6.22 20.70 -12.56
CA VAL A 173 5.77 21.69 -13.53
C VAL A 173 5.26 22.96 -12.83
N ALA A 174 4.42 22.80 -11.81
CA ALA A 174 3.88 23.92 -11.03
C ALA A 174 5.02 24.74 -10.38
N GLY A 175 6.01 24.06 -9.80
CA GLY A 175 7.19 24.70 -9.19
C GLY A 175 8.07 25.48 -10.18
N THR A 176 7.97 25.21 -11.49
CA THR A 176 8.64 26.00 -12.54
C THR A 176 7.80 27.18 -13.04
N GLY A 177 6.60 27.38 -12.48
CA GLY A 177 5.62 28.38 -12.93
C GLY A 177 4.81 27.94 -14.17
N GLY A 178 4.89 26.68 -14.56
CA GLY A 178 4.11 26.13 -15.67
C GLY A 178 2.65 25.91 -15.28
N LYS A 179 1.72 26.21 -16.18
CA LYS A 179 0.31 25.92 -15.98
C LYS A 179 0.07 24.42 -16.19
N VAL A 180 -0.31 23.72 -15.13
CA VAL A 180 -0.50 22.28 -15.11
C VAL A 180 -1.87 21.90 -14.57
N ALA A 181 -2.49 20.90 -15.19
CA ALA A 181 -3.65 20.22 -14.64
C ALA A 181 -3.28 18.79 -14.27
N ILE A 182 -3.82 18.30 -13.15
CA ILE A 182 -3.77 16.90 -12.76
C ILE A 182 -5.18 16.36 -12.65
N ILE A 183 -5.43 15.18 -13.20
CA ILE A 183 -6.74 14.53 -13.22
C ILE A 183 -6.66 13.21 -12.45
N GLU A 184 -7.52 13.03 -11.45
CA GLU A 184 -7.61 11.80 -10.65
C GLU A 184 -9.07 11.34 -10.54
N LYS A 185 -9.33 10.05 -10.79
CA LYS A 185 -10.69 9.48 -10.71
C LYS A 185 -11.01 8.91 -9.32
N HIS A 186 -10.00 8.49 -8.56
CA HIS A 186 -10.11 7.87 -7.25
C HIS A 186 -9.54 8.79 -6.17
N VAL A 187 -8.72 8.25 -5.27
CA VAL A 187 -8.10 8.96 -4.15
C VAL A 187 -6.68 9.39 -4.53
N MET A 188 -6.37 10.67 -4.35
CA MET A 188 -5.02 11.22 -4.60
C MET A 188 -3.94 10.44 -3.83
N GLY A 189 -2.74 10.40 -4.39
CA GLY A 189 -1.60 9.61 -3.89
C GLY A 189 -1.48 8.21 -4.50
N GLY A 190 -2.53 7.75 -5.20
CA GLY A 190 -2.55 6.47 -5.91
C GLY A 190 -2.29 5.26 -5.00
N ASP A 191 -1.80 4.16 -5.58
CA ASP A 191 -1.56 2.92 -4.82
C ASP A 191 -0.62 3.12 -3.62
N CYS A 192 0.45 3.90 -3.77
CA CYS A 192 1.53 3.97 -2.78
C CYS A 192 1.03 4.33 -1.37
N ILE A 193 0.25 5.40 -1.25
CA ILE A 193 -0.30 5.83 0.05
C ILE A 193 -1.57 5.07 0.42
N ASN A 194 -2.42 4.74 -0.57
CA ASN A 194 -3.76 4.24 -0.30
C ASN A 194 -3.78 2.73 -0.07
N VAL A 195 -3.15 1.95 -0.95
CA VAL A 195 -3.33 0.49 -1.09
C VAL A 195 -2.03 -0.25 -1.44
N GLY A 196 -0.90 0.26 -0.96
CA GLY A 196 0.43 -0.17 -1.37
C GLY A 196 1.48 0.01 -0.27
N CYS A 197 2.55 0.76 -0.57
CA CYS A 197 3.74 0.85 0.27
C CYS A 197 3.45 1.35 1.70
N VAL A 198 2.73 2.46 1.86
CA VAL A 198 2.48 3.05 3.17
C VAL A 198 1.71 2.10 4.10
N PRO A 199 0.54 1.56 3.70
CA PRO A 199 -0.19 0.66 4.58
C PRO A 199 0.56 -0.66 4.80
N SER A 200 1.23 -1.23 3.78
CA SER A 200 1.96 -2.49 3.96
C SER A 200 3.12 -2.34 4.95
N LYS A 201 3.95 -1.30 4.81
CA LYS A 201 5.10 -1.07 5.71
C LYS A 201 4.65 -0.73 7.14
N ALA A 202 3.48 -0.10 7.30
CA ALA A 202 2.89 0.12 8.61
C ALA A 202 2.51 -1.20 9.32
N LEU A 203 1.99 -2.19 8.58
CA LEU A 203 1.67 -3.53 9.09
C LEU A 203 2.93 -4.34 9.37
N LEU A 204 3.91 -4.34 8.46
CA LEU A 204 5.17 -5.09 8.63
C LEU A 204 5.89 -4.70 9.94
N ARG A 205 5.90 -3.41 10.31
CA ARG A 205 6.47 -3.00 11.60
C ARG A 205 5.72 -3.59 12.81
N CYS A 206 4.40 -3.69 12.73
CA CYS A 206 3.59 -4.34 13.77
C CYS A 206 3.87 -5.85 13.83
N ALA A 207 4.02 -6.51 12.68
CA ALA A 207 4.36 -7.94 12.62
C ALA A 207 5.72 -8.22 13.24
N ARG A 208 6.72 -7.37 12.96
CA ARG A 208 8.03 -7.41 13.62
C ARG A 208 7.91 -7.26 15.14
N ALA A 209 7.10 -6.32 15.63
CA ALA A 209 6.88 -6.15 17.07
C ALA A 209 6.24 -7.40 17.72
N ALA A 210 5.31 -8.07 17.03
CA ALA A 210 4.72 -9.31 17.52
C ALA A 210 5.77 -10.44 17.63
N LYS A 211 6.67 -10.56 16.64
CA LYS A 211 7.79 -11.49 16.69
C LYS A 211 8.78 -11.14 17.82
N GLU A 212 9.14 -9.86 17.98
CA GLU A 212 10.00 -9.38 19.07
C GLU A 212 9.45 -9.76 20.45
N VAL A 213 8.14 -9.60 20.67
CA VAL A 213 7.49 -10.03 21.94
C VAL A 213 7.51 -11.55 22.09
N ARG A 214 7.24 -12.30 21.02
CA ARG A 214 7.29 -13.78 21.03
C ARG A 214 8.67 -14.31 21.42
N ASN A 215 9.73 -13.64 20.97
CA ASN A 215 11.11 -14.04 21.19
C ASN A 215 11.77 -13.29 22.36
N ALA A 216 11.00 -12.56 23.18
CA ALA A 216 11.51 -11.69 24.23
C ALA A 216 12.43 -12.41 25.24
N SER A 217 12.22 -13.71 25.46
CA SER A 217 13.05 -14.53 26.35
C SER A 217 14.51 -14.62 25.91
N GLU A 218 14.82 -14.48 24.62
CA GLU A 218 16.20 -14.42 24.11
C GLU A 218 16.95 -13.18 24.65
N PHE A 219 16.22 -12.13 25.00
CA PHE A 219 16.73 -10.91 25.61
C PHE A 219 16.64 -10.94 27.15
N GLY A 220 16.31 -12.08 27.75
CA GLY A 220 16.10 -12.22 29.19
C GLY A 220 14.83 -11.53 29.70
N ILE A 221 13.85 -11.29 28.82
CA ILE A 221 12.56 -10.70 29.15
C ILE A 221 11.49 -11.79 29.13
N GLU A 222 10.95 -12.12 30.29
CA GLU A 222 9.89 -13.12 30.42
C GLU A 222 8.51 -12.50 30.22
N VAL A 223 7.76 -13.00 29.23
CA VAL A 223 6.38 -12.58 28.93
C VAL A 223 5.47 -13.79 29.13
N ALA A 224 4.64 -13.77 30.18
CA ALA A 224 3.81 -14.91 30.54
C ALA A 224 2.73 -15.25 29.49
N ASP A 225 2.12 -14.23 28.90
CA ASP A 225 1.15 -14.34 27.82
C ASP A 225 1.08 -13.01 27.04
N PHE A 226 0.75 -13.07 25.75
CA PHE A 226 0.48 -11.88 24.94
C PHE A 226 -0.54 -12.18 23.84
N THR A 227 -1.34 -11.16 23.50
CA THR A 227 -2.36 -11.26 22.44
C THR A 227 -2.14 -10.17 21.41
N VAL A 228 -2.19 -10.55 20.13
CA VAL A 228 -2.18 -9.60 19.02
C VAL A 228 -3.60 -9.07 18.81
N ASN A 229 -3.80 -7.77 18.96
CA ASN A 229 -5.07 -7.12 18.64
C ASN A 229 -5.01 -6.55 17.21
N PHE A 230 -5.53 -7.32 16.24
CA PHE A 230 -5.46 -6.97 14.84
C PHE A 230 -6.27 -5.70 14.49
N GLY A 231 -7.47 -5.52 15.06
CA GLY A 231 -8.27 -4.32 14.87
C GLY A 231 -7.49 -3.03 15.20
N LYS A 232 -6.73 -3.02 16.32
CA LYS A 232 -5.84 -1.89 16.70
C LYS A 232 -4.63 -1.73 15.79
N ILE A 233 -4.10 -2.81 15.22
CA ILE A 233 -3.03 -2.76 14.23
C ILE A 233 -3.54 -2.07 12.95
N MET A 234 -4.73 -2.45 12.49
CA MET A 234 -5.37 -1.86 11.32
C MET A 234 -5.76 -0.39 11.57
N GLU A 235 -6.29 -0.05 12.76
CA GLU A 235 -6.53 1.34 13.17
C GLU A 235 -5.23 2.16 13.16
N ARG A 236 -4.13 1.63 13.71
CA ARG A 236 -2.81 2.29 13.68
C ARG A 236 -2.35 2.53 12.24
N MET A 237 -2.50 1.55 11.35
CA MET A 237 -2.17 1.69 9.93
C MET A 237 -2.95 2.86 9.31
N ARG A 238 -4.27 2.89 9.50
CA ARG A 238 -5.14 3.95 8.96
C ARG A 238 -4.76 5.33 9.51
N ARG A 239 -4.45 5.42 10.81
CA ARG A 239 -3.97 6.65 11.45
C ARG A 239 -2.69 7.19 10.82
N LEU A 240 -1.71 6.31 10.57
CA LEU A 240 -0.43 6.68 9.96
C LEU A 240 -0.64 7.11 8.50
N ARG A 241 -1.45 6.37 7.74
CA ARG A 241 -1.85 6.71 6.37
C ARG A 241 -2.47 8.12 6.30
N ALA A 242 -3.45 8.40 7.15
CA ALA A 242 -4.09 9.73 7.24
C ALA A 242 -3.15 10.85 7.74
N SER A 243 -2.10 10.52 8.49
CA SER A 243 -1.09 11.50 8.92
C SER A 243 -0.14 11.89 7.78
N ILE A 244 0.06 11.01 6.79
CA ILE A 244 0.89 11.25 5.61
C ILE A 244 0.09 11.92 4.48
N ALA A 245 -1.22 11.64 4.40
CA ALA A 245 -2.16 12.14 3.40
C ALA A 245 -2.08 13.64 3.05
N PRO A 246 -1.79 14.57 3.99
CA PRO A 246 -1.63 15.99 3.65
C PRO A 246 -0.58 16.24 2.55
N ASN A 247 0.42 15.37 2.39
CA ASN A 247 1.45 15.48 1.35
C ASN A 247 0.95 15.19 -0.08
N ASP A 248 -0.17 14.49 -0.20
CA ASP A 248 -0.75 14.06 -1.49
C ASP A 248 -2.14 14.70 -1.73
N SER A 249 -2.60 15.56 -0.80
CA SER A 249 -3.94 16.17 -0.82
C SER A 249 -4.20 17.09 -2.02
N ALA A 250 -5.47 17.18 -2.42
CA ALA A 250 -5.91 18.09 -3.48
C ALA A 250 -5.55 19.55 -3.16
N ASP A 251 -5.82 20.00 -1.93
CA ASP A 251 -5.49 21.37 -1.47
C ASP A 251 -4.01 21.68 -1.57
N ARG A 252 -3.12 20.73 -1.22
CA ARG A 252 -1.67 20.94 -1.37
C ARG A 252 -1.32 21.19 -2.82
N PHE A 253 -1.81 20.35 -3.75
CA PHE A 253 -1.48 20.51 -5.16
C PHE A 253 -2.09 21.79 -5.77
N THR A 254 -3.28 22.19 -5.33
CA THR A 254 -3.82 23.51 -5.65
C THR A 254 -2.96 24.64 -5.10
N SER A 255 -2.47 24.54 -3.85
CA SER A 255 -1.60 25.57 -3.26
C SER A 255 -0.24 25.69 -3.95
N LEU A 256 0.23 24.62 -4.62
CA LEU A 256 1.42 24.64 -5.48
C LEU A 256 1.18 25.32 -6.83
N GLY A 257 -0.08 25.60 -7.20
CA GLY A 257 -0.45 26.24 -8.48
C GLY A 257 -0.98 25.28 -9.55
N ALA A 258 -1.30 24.03 -9.21
CA ALA A 258 -1.92 23.08 -10.12
C ALA A 258 -3.45 23.19 -10.12
N ASP A 259 -4.07 23.03 -11.28
CA ASP A 259 -5.52 22.82 -11.38
C ASP A 259 -5.81 21.34 -11.15
N VAL A 260 -6.48 21.00 -10.05
CA VAL A 260 -6.80 19.62 -9.69
C VAL A 260 -8.22 19.29 -10.13
N PHE A 261 -8.35 18.33 -11.03
CA PHE A 261 -9.62 17.81 -11.53
C PHE A 261 -9.88 16.44 -10.94
N GLN A 262 -11.06 16.26 -10.36
CA GLN A 262 -11.60 14.97 -9.96
C GLN A 262 -12.52 14.43 -11.05
N GLY A 263 -12.27 13.21 -11.49
CA GLY A 263 -13.08 12.52 -12.48
C GLY A 263 -12.26 11.63 -13.40
N LYS A 264 -12.98 10.88 -14.24
CA LYS A 264 -12.37 10.02 -15.25
C LYS A 264 -11.86 10.87 -16.42
N ALA A 265 -10.59 10.71 -16.74
CA ALA A 265 -9.97 11.31 -17.92
C ALA A 265 -10.17 10.41 -19.13
N ARG A 266 -10.52 11.01 -20.28
CA ARG A 266 -10.47 10.35 -21.59
C ARG A 266 -9.89 11.30 -22.62
N PHE A 267 -8.90 10.86 -23.38
CA PHE A 267 -8.48 11.60 -24.57
C PHE A 267 -9.63 11.67 -25.58
N VAL A 268 -9.81 12.85 -26.16
CA VAL A 268 -10.84 13.13 -27.18
C VAL A 268 -10.23 13.66 -28.48
N GLY A 269 -8.91 13.57 -28.57
CA GLY A 269 -8.09 13.98 -29.70
C GLY A 269 -6.59 13.94 -29.34
N PRO A 270 -5.71 14.32 -30.29
CA PRO A 270 -4.26 14.19 -30.12
C PRO A 270 -3.64 15.18 -29.12
N ASP A 271 -4.35 16.24 -28.75
CA ASP A 271 -3.89 17.29 -27.83
C ASP A 271 -4.97 17.79 -26.85
N GLU A 272 -6.01 16.97 -26.59
CA GLU A 272 -7.14 17.31 -25.74
C GLU A 272 -7.61 16.11 -24.88
N VAL A 273 -7.84 16.35 -23.59
CA VAL A 273 -8.44 15.40 -22.63
C VAL A 273 -9.78 15.95 -22.15
N GLU A 274 -10.76 15.08 -21.99
CA GLU A 274 -12.04 15.40 -21.35
C GLU A 274 -12.08 14.81 -19.94
N VAL A 275 -12.58 15.59 -18.98
CA VAL A 275 -12.89 15.15 -17.61
C VAL A 275 -14.18 15.84 -17.18
N ASP A 276 -15.17 15.05 -16.75
CA ASP A 276 -16.46 15.56 -16.26
C ASP A 276 -17.12 16.58 -17.21
N GLY A 277 -17.12 16.26 -18.52
CA GLY A 277 -17.65 17.11 -19.59
C GLY A 277 -16.80 18.36 -19.92
N GLN A 278 -15.70 18.58 -19.22
CA GLN A 278 -14.79 19.71 -19.44
C GLN A 278 -13.60 19.28 -20.31
N ARG A 279 -13.25 20.11 -21.30
CA ARG A 279 -12.15 19.86 -22.23
C ARG A 279 -10.90 20.63 -21.86
N LEU A 280 -9.79 19.91 -21.73
CA LEU A 280 -8.48 20.40 -21.33
C LEU A 280 -7.50 20.23 -22.50
N LYS A 281 -7.18 21.34 -23.16
CA LYS A 281 -6.15 21.37 -24.22
C LYS A 281 -4.76 21.45 -23.62
N PHE A 282 -3.80 20.76 -24.21
CA PHE A 282 -2.44 20.72 -23.68
C PHE A 282 -1.35 20.96 -24.73
N ALA A 283 -0.18 21.39 -24.27
CA ALA A 283 1.04 21.37 -25.06
C ALA A 283 1.79 20.03 -24.91
N ARG A 284 1.79 19.49 -23.69
CA ARG A 284 2.30 18.16 -23.35
C ARG A 284 1.32 17.42 -22.44
N ALA A 285 1.32 16.09 -22.48
CA ALA A 285 0.60 15.29 -21.49
C ALA A 285 1.48 14.18 -20.92
N VAL A 286 1.18 13.78 -19.69
CA VAL A 286 1.80 12.64 -19.02
C VAL A 286 0.71 11.68 -18.56
N ILE A 287 0.80 10.43 -19.00
CA ILE A 287 -0.06 9.34 -18.55
C ILE A 287 0.64 8.63 -17.39
N ALA A 288 0.07 8.73 -16.20
CA ALA A 288 0.58 8.19 -14.93
C ALA A 288 -0.51 7.37 -14.21
N THR A 289 -1.30 6.60 -14.97
CA THR A 289 -2.48 5.87 -14.51
C THR A 289 -2.16 4.60 -13.71
N GLY A 290 -0.88 4.26 -13.59
CA GLY A 290 -0.41 3.15 -12.76
C GLY A 290 -0.84 1.77 -13.29
N GLY A 291 -1.01 0.83 -12.36
CA GLY A 291 -1.50 -0.51 -12.64
C GLY A 291 -2.42 -1.00 -11.52
N ARG A 292 -2.97 -2.21 -11.69
CA ARG A 292 -3.86 -2.89 -10.73
C ARG A 292 -3.45 -4.34 -10.56
N ALA A 293 -3.93 -5.01 -9.52
CA ALA A 293 -3.66 -6.43 -9.31
C ALA A 293 -4.11 -7.27 -10.52
N ARG A 294 -3.27 -8.23 -10.92
CA ARG A 294 -3.63 -9.23 -11.91
C ARG A 294 -4.35 -10.37 -11.22
N VAL A 295 -5.64 -10.53 -11.49
CA VAL A 295 -6.42 -11.70 -11.06
C VAL A 295 -6.24 -12.81 -12.11
N PRO A 296 -5.64 -13.96 -11.76
CA PRO A 296 -5.55 -15.09 -12.69
C PRO A 296 -6.95 -15.63 -13.00
N PRO A 297 -7.19 -16.16 -14.22
CA PRO A 297 -8.49 -16.70 -14.60
C PRO A 297 -8.72 -18.07 -13.93
N ILE A 298 -9.02 -18.06 -12.62
CA ILE A 298 -9.29 -19.25 -11.82
C ILE A 298 -10.79 -19.54 -11.91
N PRO A 299 -11.21 -20.75 -12.32
CA PRO A 299 -12.62 -21.12 -12.33
C PRO A 299 -13.28 -20.89 -10.97
N GLY A 300 -14.42 -20.18 -10.94
CA GLY A 300 -15.17 -19.87 -9.73
C GLY A 300 -14.68 -18.66 -8.93
N ILE A 301 -13.61 -17.97 -9.35
CA ILE A 301 -13.09 -16.78 -8.64
C ILE A 301 -14.13 -15.65 -8.52
N GLU A 302 -15.01 -15.54 -9.51
CA GLU A 302 -16.16 -14.61 -9.53
C GLU A 302 -17.35 -15.11 -8.71
N SER A 303 -17.18 -16.07 -7.80
CA SER A 303 -18.22 -16.51 -6.87
C SER A 303 -17.81 -16.35 -5.41
N VAL A 304 -16.57 -15.91 -5.16
CA VAL A 304 -15.99 -15.77 -3.83
C VAL A 304 -15.47 -14.36 -3.61
N ARG A 305 -15.48 -13.90 -2.36
CA ARG A 305 -14.86 -12.63 -1.98
C ARG A 305 -13.36 -12.83 -1.78
N TYR A 306 -12.54 -12.40 -2.75
CA TYR A 306 -11.08 -12.42 -2.61
C TYR A 306 -10.52 -11.02 -2.30
N LEU A 307 -9.32 -11.01 -1.74
CA LEU A 307 -8.57 -9.81 -1.46
C LEU A 307 -7.55 -9.54 -2.57
N THR A 308 -7.29 -8.27 -2.82
CA THR A 308 -6.12 -7.79 -3.57
C THR A 308 -5.42 -6.73 -2.73
N ASN A 309 -4.35 -6.12 -3.23
CA ASN A 309 -3.76 -4.97 -2.56
C ASN A 309 -4.78 -3.83 -2.32
N ALA A 310 -5.81 -3.70 -3.18
CA ALA A 310 -6.85 -2.69 -3.05
C ALA A 310 -7.80 -2.92 -1.86
N SER A 311 -8.05 -4.17 -1.47
CA SER A 311 -9.03 -4.52 -0.43
C SER A 311 -8.43 -5.09 0.86
N LEU A 312 -7.22 -5.64 0.83
CA LEU A 312 -6.53 -6.21 2.00
C LEU A 312 -6.46 -5.24 3.18
N PHE A 313 -6.24 -3.96 2.91
CA PHE A 313 -6.06 -2.94 3.94
C PHE A 313 -7.37 -2.46 4.59
N ASN A 314 -8.51 -3.01 4.16
CA ASN A 314 -9.81 -2.75 4.76
C ASN A 314 -10.20 -3.78 5.82
N LEU A 315 -9.44 -4.87 5.98
CA LEU A 315 -9.71 -5.86 7.02
C LEU A 315 -9.75 -5.21 8.40
N THR A 316 -10.67 -5.68 9.23
CA THR A 316 -10.82 -5.25 10.62
C THR A 316 -10.57 -6.40 11.60
N GLU A 317 -10.77 -7.62 11.15
CA GLU A 317 -10.50 -8.85 11.88
C GLU A 317 -9.37 -9.65 11.22
N LEU A 318 -8.65 -10.43 12.03
CA LEU A 318 -7.58 -11.30 11.55
C LEU A 318 -8.20 -12.60 11.02
N PRO A 319 -8.00 -12.99 9.75
CA PRO A 319 -8.42 -14.29 9.27
C PRO A 319 -7.69 -15.41 10.04
N GLU A 320 -8.40 -16.43 10.48
CA GLU A 320 -7.80 -17.57 11.17
C GLU A 320 -6.98 -18.40 10.18
N VAL A 321 -7.53 -18.65 8.98
CA VAL A 321 -6.83 -19.30 7.86
C VAL A 321 -6.76 -18.34 6.67
N PHE A 322 -5.53 -17.97 6.31
CA PHE A 322 -5.27 -16.98 5.27
C PHE A 322 -4.53 -17.59 4.08
N GLY A 323 -5.12 -17.50 2.89
CA GLY A 323 -4.49 -17.94 1.65
C GLY A 323 -3.84 -16.79 0.90
N VAL A 324 -2.69 -17.03 0.28
CA VAL A 324 -1.98 -16.06 -0.58
C VAL A 324 -1.59 -16.73 -1.90
N ILE A 325 -2.08 -16.22 -3.03
CA ILE A 325 -1.68 -16.67 -4.37
C ILE A 325 -0.64 -15.72 -4.94
N GLY A 326 0.60 -16.21 -5.07
CA GLY A 326 1.75 -15.54 -5.65
C GLY A 326 2.79 -15.12 -4.60
N GLY A 327 3.91 -15.83 -4.55
CA GLY A 327 5.10 -15.61 -3.72
C GLY A 327 6.09 -14.59 -4.27
N GLY A 328 5.59 -13.56 -4.96
CA GLY A 328 6.36 -12.35 -5.24
C GLY A 328 6.50 -11.46 -4.00
N PRO A 329 7.15 -10.28 -4.12
CA PRO A 329 7.42 -9.41 -2.96
C PRO A 329 6.20 -9.11 -2.09
N ILE A 330 5.07 -8.73 -2.70
CA ILE A 330 3.82 -8.41 -1.97
C ILE A 330 3.30 -9.64 -1.21
N GLY A 331 3.24 -10.80 -1.87
CA GLY A 331 2.74 -12.01 -1.26
C GLY A 331 3.62 -12.50 -0.12
N SER A 332 4.95 -12.45 -0.28
CA SER A 332 5.90 -12.82 0.77
C SER A 332 5.82 -11.88 1.98
N GLU A 333 5.77 -10.56 1.75
CA GLU A 333 5.61 -9.56 2.81
C GLU A 333 4.32 -9.82 3.61
N MET A 334 3.17 -10.00 2.93
CA MET A 334 1.88 -10.19 3.60
C MET A 334 1.75 -11.56 4.25
N ALA A 335 2.25 -12.63 3.63
CA ALA A 335 2.23 -13.96 4.23
C ALA A 335 3.02 -14.01 5.54
N GLN A 336 4.22 -13.42 5.57
CA GLN A 336 5.01 -13.35 6.79
C GLN A 336 4.32 -12.49 7.87
N ALA A 337 3.73 -11.35 7.48
CA ALA A 337 3.05 -10.47 8.41
C ALA A 337 1.85 -11.16 9.11
N PHE A 338 0.98 -11.80 8.33
CA PHE A 338 -0.22 -12.46 8.85
C PHE A 338 0.11 -13.68 9.70
N ALA A 339 1.15 -14.45 9.32
CA ALA A 339 1.65 -15.55 10.15
C ALA A 339 2.14 -15.05 11.52
N ARG A 340 2.87 -13.93 11.54
CA ARG A 340 3.31 -13.29 12.79
C ARG A 340 2.17 -12.73 13.63
N PHE A 341 1.09 -12.27 13.01
CA PHE A 341 -0.12 -11.85 13.73
C PHE A 341 -0.91 -13.01 14.33
N GLY A 342 -0.75 -14.23 13.80
CA GLY A 342 -1.33 -15.45 14.35
C GLY A 342 -2.20 -16.24 13.36
N SER A 343 -2.34 -15.80 12.11
CA SER A 343 -3.06 -16.56 11.09
C SER A 343 -2.31 -17.84 10.72
N LYS A 344 -3.05 -18.92 10.43
CA LYS A 344 -2.53 -20.07 9.69
C LYS A 344 -2.45 -19.70 8.21
N VAL A 345 -1.24 -19.43 7.73
CA VAL A 345 -1.02 -18.93 6.36
C VAL A 345 -0.66 -20.05 5.40
N PHE A 346 -1.30 -20.08 4.22
CA PHE A 346 -0.90 -20.88 3.07
C PHE A 346 -0.47 -19.98 1.90
N LEU A 347 0.76 -20.12 1.44
CA LEU A 347 1.28 -19.41 0.28
C LEU A 347 1.39 -20.36 -0.92
N PHE A 348 0.60 -20.08 -1.95
CA PHE A 348 0.56 -20.82 -3.20
C PHE A 348 1.37 -20.11 -4.27
N ASP A 349 2.32 -20.80 -4.90
CA ASP A 349 3.02 -20.30 -6.08
C ASP A 349 3.23 -21.42 -7.11
N ARG A 350 3.19 -21.06 -8.39
CA ARG A 350 3.48 -21.96 -9.51
C ARG A 350 4.98 -22.26 -9.61
N SER A 351 5.81 -21.39 -9.07
CA SER A 351 7.25 -21.55 -8.94
C SER A 351 7.59 -22.55 -7.83
N PRO A 352 8.73 -23.26 -7.93
CA PRO A 352 9.24 -24.11 -6.85
C PRO A 352 9.77 -23.34 -5.64
N LYS A 353 9.78 -21.99 -5.67
CA LYS A 353 10.31 -21.13 -4.60
C LYS A 353 9.62 -19.77 -4.58
N ILE A 354 9.71 -19.06 -3.47
CA ILE A 354 9.34 -17.63 -3.40
C ILE A 354 10.37 -16.75 -4.11
N LEU A 355 10.00 -15.49 -4.37
CA LEU A 355 10.84 -14.45 -4.95
C LEU A 355 11.65 -14.96 -6.16
N PRO A 356 11.02 -15.57 -7.18
CA PRO A 356 11.73 -16.30 -8.22
C PRO A 356 12.63 -15.45 -9.11
N ARG A 357 12.48 -14.12 -9.06
CA ARG A 357 13.29 -13.13 -9.78
C ARG A 357 14.44 -12.55 -8.96
N GLU A 358 14.53 -12.92 -7.68
CA GLU A 358 15.54 -12.45 -6.74
C GLU A 358 16.76 -13.38 -6.75
N ASP A 359 17.86 -12.95 -6.12
CA ASP A 359 19.00 -13.81 -5.85
C ASP A 359 18.55 -15.12 -5.15
N ALA A 360 19.01 -16.27 -5.64
CA ALA A 360 18.54 -17.56 -5.15
C ALA A 360 18.87 -17.79 -3.67
N GLU A 361 20.06 -17.38 -3.23
CA GLU A 361 20.47 -17.52 -1.84
C GLU A 361 19.65 -16.58 -0.94
N ALA A 362 19.35 -15.37 -1.43
CA ALA A 362 18.49 -14.44 -0.71
C ALA A 362 17.07 -14.98 -0.54
N ALA A 363 16.48 -15.53 -1.61
CA ALA A 363 15.15 -16.14 -1.57
C ALA A 363 15.09 -17.33 -0.60
N GLU A 364 16.13 -18.16 -0.54
CA GLU A 364 16.23 -19.30 0.38
C GLU A 364 16.26 -18.85 1.85
N ILE A 365 17.03 -17.82 2.18
CA ILE A 365 17.10 -17.27 3.54
C ILE A 365 15.74 -16.72 3.97
N VAL A 366 15.07 -15.95 3.09
CA VAL A 366 13.73 -15.42 3.37
C VAL A 366 12.72 -16.56 3.54
N GLN A 367 12.78 -17.58 2.67
CA GLN A 367 11.88 -18.73 2.73
C GLN A 367 12.03 -19.48 4.06
N ALA A 368 13.26 -19.71 4.52
CA ALA A 368 13.53 -20.34 5.81
C ALA A 368 13.00 -19.52 6.98
N SER A 369 13.16 -18.19 6.94
CA SER A 369 12.62 -17.29 7.96
C SER A 369 11.09 -17.31 8.01
N MET A 370 10.44 -17.24 6.84
CA MET A 370 8.99 -17.32 6.73
C MET A 370 8.42 -18.68 7.18
N LEU A 371 9.14 -19.77 6.91
CA LEU A 371 8.78 -21.09 7.43
C LEU A 371 8.82 -21.11 8.97
N ALA A 372 9.87 -20.52 9.57
CA ALA A 372 9.99 -20.40 11.02
C ALA A 372 8.89 -19.50 11.63
N ASP A 373 8.41 -18.51 10.89
CA ASP A 373 7.26 -17.68 11.27
C ASP A 373 5.90 -18.40 11.15
N GLY A 374 5.86 -19.58 10.52
CA GLY A 374 4.66 -20.42 10.40
C GLY A 374 3.96 -20.39 9.05
N VAL A 375 4.59 -19.88 7.98
CA VAL A 375 4.03 -19.90 6.63
C VAL A 375 4.09 -21.31 6.03
N ASN A 376 2.95 -21.80 5.53
CA ASN A 376 2.87 -23.09 4.83
C ASN A 376 3.01 -22.88 3.33
N PHE A 377 4.11 -23.34 2.75
CA PHE A 377 4.37 -23.20 1.31
C PHE A 377 3.71 -24.33 0.51
N LYS A 378 3.05 -23.94 -0.58
CA LYS A 378 2.44 -24.81 -1.59
C LYS A 378 3.02 -24.42 -2.95
N PHE A 379 4.15 -25.03 -3.27
CA PHE A 379 4.90 -24.76 -4.50
C PHE A 379 4.45 -25.65 -5.64
N ASN A 380 4.84 -25.27 -6.87
CA ASN A 380 4.37 -25.91 -8.10
C ASN A 380 2.84 -26.09 -8.08
N ALA A 381 2.15 -25.10 -7.51
CA ALA A 381 0.72 -25.17 -7.24
C ALA A 381 -0.08 -24.83 -8.49
N GLU A 382 -0.97 -25.74 -8.85
CA GLU A 382 -2.00 -25.56 -9.86
C GLU A 382 -3.35 -25.37 -9.16
N VAL A 383 -3.76 -24.11 -8.97
CA VAL A 383 -5.10 -23.78 -8.45
C VAL A 383 -6.13 -24.10 -9.54
N ARG A 384 -7.01 -25.07 -9.25
CA ARG A 384 -7.98 -25.63 -10.21
C ARG A 384 -9.32 -24.93 -10.15
N HIS A 385 -9.80 -24.65 -8.95
CA HIS A 385 -11.13 -24.12 -8.70
C HIS A 385 -11.17 -23.44 -7.34
N VAL A 386 -12.04 -22.43 -7.21
CA VAL A 386 -12.44 -21.86 -5.93
C VAL A 386 -13.97 -21.78 -5.87
N GLU A 387 -14.54 -22.01 -4.71
CA GLU A 387 -15.99 -21.94 -4.47
C GLU A 387 -16.30 -21.48 -3.03
N PRO A 388 -17.50 -20.92 -2.77
CA PRO A 388 -17.95 -20.62 -1.42
C PRO A 388 -17.99 -21.86 -0.52
N ALA A 389 -17.63 -21.68 0.74
CA ALA A 389 -17.65 -22.71 1.77
C ALA A 389 -18.23 -22.17 3.10
N GLY A 390 -18.51 -23.09 4.02
CA GLY A 390 -19.16 -22.78 5.30
C GLY A 390 -20.69 -22.63 5.18
N GLU A 391 -21.38 -22.64 6.32
CA GLU A 391 -22.85 -22.54 6.36
C GLU A 391 -23.36 -21.14 5.93
N ASP A 392 -22.54 -20.11 6.11
CA ASP A 392 -22.82 -18.72 5.74
C ASP A 392 -22.28 -18.33 4.36
N GLY A 393 -21.53 -19.22 3.70
CA GLY A 393 -20.91 -18.98 2.39
C GLY A 393 -19.78 -17.96 2.39
N ASN A 394 -19.31 -17.51 3.56
CA ASN A 394 -18.28 -16.48 3.66
C ASN A 394 -16.85 -17.03 3.55
N ARG A 395 -16.67 -18.34 3.72
CA ARG A 395 -15.36 -18.99 3.58
C ARG A 395 -15.13 -19.42 2.13
N ILE A 396 -13.89 -19.77 1.82
CA ILE A 396 -13.45 -20.12 0.46
C ILE A 396 -12.88 -21.52 0.49
N ALA A 397 -13.47 -22.45 -0.27
CA ALA A 397 -12.82 -23.72 -0.58
C ALA A 397 -11.94 -23.54 -1.81
N LEU A 398 -10.63 -23.73 -1.64
CA LEU A 398 -9.64 -23.68 -2.72
C LEU A 398 -9.16 -25.08 -3.07
N THR A 399 -9.44 -25.51 -4.29
CA THR A 399 -8.96 -26.79 -4.83
C THR A 399 -7.65 -26.59 -5.59
N VAL A 400 -6.61 -27.28 -5.15
CA VAL A 400 -5.24 -27.13 -5.68
C VAL A 400 -4.55 -28.48 -5.82
N SER A 401 -3.71 -28.62 -6.83
CA SER A 401 -2.75 -29.71 -6.95
C SER A 401 -1.34 -29.14 -6.83
N CYS A 402 -0.51 -29.73 -5.99
CA CYS A 402 0.90 -29.34 -5.83
C CYS A 402 1.80 -30.46 -6.35
N ASP A 403 2.90 -30.10 -7.01
CA ASP A 403 3.91 -31.05 -7.52
C ASP A 403 3.35 -32.16 -8.44
N GLY A 404 2.22 -31.89 -9.11
CA GLY A 404 1.50 -32.89 -9.92
C GLY A 404 0.85 -34.02 -9.11
N GLY A 405 0.72 -33.84 -7.79
CA GLY A 405 0.04 -34.75 -6.87
C GLY A 405 -1.49 -34.66 -6.94
N PRO A 406 -2.21 -35.41 -6.07
CA PRO A 406 -3.66 -35.37 -6.02
C PRO A 406 -4.17 -33.96 -5.66
N GLU A 407 -5.40 -33.67 -6.06
CA GLU A 407 -6.08 -32.44 -5.65
C GLU A 407 -6.37 -32.47 -4.14
N GLU A 408 -6.08 -31.36 -3.47
CA GLU A 408 -6.43 -31.09 -2.09
C GLU A 408 -7.38 -29.89 -2.03
N VAL A 409 -8.32 -29.90 -1.08
CA VAL A 409 -9.21 -28.77 -0.79
C VAL A 409 -8.74 -28.12 0.50
N ILE A 410 -8.48 -26.82 0.44
CA ILE A 410 -8.09 -26.01 1.60
C ILE A 410 -9.17 -24.96 1.80
N GLU A 411 -9.83 -25.00 2.96
CA GLU A 411 -10.78 -23.97 3.36
C GLU A 411 -10.04 -22.77 3.99
N LEU A 412 -10.39 -21.58 3.53
CA LEU A 412 -9.77 -20.30 3.88
C LEU A 412 -10.86 -19.33 4.36
N ASP A 413 -10.51 -18.42 5.26
CA ASP A 413 -11.41 -17.31 5.63
C ASP A 413 -11.23 -16.13 4.68
N ASP A 414 -9.99 -15.88 4.26
CA ASP A 414 -9.64 -14.85 3.27
C ASP A 414 -8.57 -15.37 2.30
N LEU A 415 -8.63 -14.90 1.05
CA LEU A 415 -7.69 -15.25 -0.02
C LEU A 415 -7.12 -13.99 -0.68
N LEU A 416 -5.82 -13.71 -0.49
CA LEU A 416 -5.12 -12.63 -1.17
C LEU A 416 -4.57 -13.08 -2.53
N ILE A 417 -4.91 -12.33 -3.58
CA ILE A 417 -4.35 -12.48 -4.92
C ILE A 417 -3.22 -11.46 -5.13
N SER A 418 -1.99 -11.96 -5.24
CA SER A 418 -0.76 -11.19 -5.47
C SER A 418 0.05 -11.73 -6.66
N ALA A 419 -0.63 -12.23 -7.70
CA ALA A 419 -0.04 -12.92 -8.85
C ALA A 419 0.56 -12.00 -9.95
N GLY A 420 0.81 -10.72 -9.61
CA GLY A 420 1.35 -9.70 -10.52
C GLY A 420 0.43 -8.50 -10.68
N ARG A 421 0.78 -7.61 -11.62
CA ARG A 421 0.06 -6.37 -11.90
C ARG A 421 -0.18 -6.22 -13.40
N VAL A 422 -1.28 -5.56 -13.76
CA VAL A 422 -1.62 -5.16 -15.13
C VAL A 422 -1.69 -3.63 -15.22
N PRO A 423 -1.25 -3.02 -16.32
CA PRO A 423 -1.27 -1.56 -16.50
C PRO A 423 -2.71 -1.06 -16.71
N ASN A 424 -3.01 0.14 -16.23
CA ASN A 424 -4.33 0.76 -16.40
C ASN A 424 -4.36 1.57 -17.70
N VAL A 425 -4.88 0.96 -18.78
CA VAL A 425 -4.93 1.55 -20.14
C VAL A 425 -6.35 1.66 -20.69
N GLU A 426 -7.30 0.94 -20.09
CA GLU A 426 -8.67 0.83 -20.56
C GLU A 426 -9.46 2.14 -20.33
N GLY A 427 -10.34 2.48 -21.27
CA GLY A 427 -11.23 3.64 -21.18
C GLY A 427 -10.55 5.01 -21.31
N LEU A 428 -9.24 5.07 -21.57
CA LEU A 428 -8.47 6.32 -21.68
C LEU A 428 -8.58 7.02 -23.03
N GLY A 429 -9.09 6.37 -24.08
CA GLY A 429 -9.12 6.93 -25.45
C GLY A 429 -7.74 7.06 -26.10
N LEU A 430 -6.85 6.08 -25.87
CA LEU A 430 -5.46 6.13 -26.36
C LEU A 430 -5.40 6.16 -27.89
N GLU A 431 -6.36 5.54 -28.57
CA GLU A 431 -6.51 5.52 -30.01
C GLU A 431 -6.78 6.93 -30.57
N GLU A 432 -7.68 7.68 -29.93
CA GLU A 432 -8.00 9.07 -30.27
C GLU A 432 -6.80 10.00 -30.05
N ALA A 433 -5.95 9.65 -29.09
CA ALA A 433 -4.70 10.35 -28.82
C ALA A 433 -3.56 9.94 -29.77
N GLY A 434 -3.71 8.87 -30.55
CA GLY A 434 -2.63 8.30 -31.36
C GLY A 434 -1.51 7.69 -30.53
N VAL A 435 -1.84 7.08 -29.38
CA VAL A 435 -0.92 6.43 -28.44
C VAL A 435 -1.00 4.91 -28.61
N GLU A 436 0.12 4.29 -28.96
CA GLU A 436 0.26 2.84 -29.08
C GLU A 436 0.42 2.20 -27.68
N TYR A 437 -0.26 1.08 -27.48
CA TYR A 437 -0.23 0.31 -26.23
C TYR A 437 -0.47 -1.17 -26.50
N ASN A 438 -0.04 -2.02 -25.56
CA ASN A 438 -0.23 -3.46 -25.61
C ASN A 438 -0.53 -4.02 -24.21
N GLN A 439 -0.59 -5.35 -24.06
CA GLN A 439 -0.88 -6.02 -22.78
C GLN A 439 0.14 -5.71 -21.65
N ARG A 440 1.33 -5.22 -22.00
CA ARG A 440 2.38 -4.80 -21.06
C ARG A 440 2.30 -3.31 -20.72
N GLY A 441 1.47 -2.54 -21.41
CA GLY A 441 1.22 -1.13 -21.13
C GLY A 441 1.41 -0.23 -22.33
N ILE A 442 1.58 1.07 -22.05
CA ILE A 442 1.82 2.08 -23.08
C ILE A 442 3.22 1.92 -23.65
N GLU A 443 3.32 1.90 -24.97
CA GLU A 443 4.62 1.83 -25.65
C GLU A 443 5.31 3.19 -25.61
N VAL A 444 6.55 3.19 -25.12
CA VAL A 444 7.38 4.38 -25.00
C VAL A 444 8.80 4.13 -25.50
N ASN A 445 9.43 5.19 -26.02
CA ASN A 445 10.85 5.17 -26.28
C ASN A 445 11.66 5.37 -24.97
N ASP A 446 12.98 5.32 -25.07
CA ASP A 446 13.89 5.45 -23.92
C ASP A 446 13.84 6.84 -23.24
N ARG A 447 13.20 7.84 -23.86
CA ARG A 447 12.92 9.16 -23.27
C ARG A 447 11.55 9.23 -22.61
N LEU A 448 10.86 8.09 -22.52
CA LEU A 448 9.49 7.89 -22.04
C LEU A 448 8.42 8.65 -22.84
N GLN A 449 8.69 8.91 -24.11
CA GLN A 449 7.76 9.52 -25.05
C GLN A 449 7.00 8.43 -25.80
N THR A 450 5.68 8.62 -25.96
CA THR A 450 4.79 7.70 -26.69
C THR A 450 4.89 7.88 -28.22
N SER A 451 4.12 7.11 -28.98
CA SER A 451 3.93 7.32 -30.43
C SER A 451 3.39 8.72 -30.77
N ASN A 452 2.60 9.34 -29.87
CA ASN A 452 2.29 10.76 -29.94
C ASN A 452 3.41 11.58 -29.28
N LYS A 453 4.10 12.40 -30.09
CA LYS A 453 5.26 13.19 -29.64
C LYS A 453 4.95 14.22 -28.53
N SER A 454 3.69 14.58 -28.33
CA SER A 454 3.28 15.48 -27.26
C SER A 454 2.91 14.74 -25.97
N ILE A 455 2.85 13.41 -25.98
CA ILE A 455 2.39 12.59 -24.86
C ILE A 455 3.53 11.69 -24.38
N PHE A 456 3.67 11.63 -23.06
CA PHE A 456 4.65 10.83 -22.34
C PHE A 456 3.90 9.89 -21.37
N ALA A 457 4.56 8.84 -20.91
CA ALA A 457 3.99 7.95 -19.89
C ALA A 457 5.05 7.60 -18.83
N VAL A 458 4.63 7.46 -17.57
CA VAL A 458 5.53 7.18 -16.43
C VAL A 458 4.91 6.18 -15.45
N GLY A 459 5.79 5.46 -14.74
CA GLY A 459 5.39 4.50 -13.70
C GLY A 459 4.82 3.19 -14.25
N ASP A 460 4.04 2.49 -13.43
CA ASP A 460 3.57 1.12 -13.67
C ASP A 460 2.82 0.91 -15.01
N VAL A 461 2.30 1.98 -15.62
CA VAL A 461 1.58 1.90 -16.90
C VAL A 461 2.51 1.61 -18.09
N CYS A 462 3.82 1.86 -17.97
CA CYS A 462 4.77 1.66 -19.07
C CYS A 462 6.13 1.07 -18.64
N LEU A 463 6.46 1.11 -17.35
CA LEU A 463 7.78 0.70 -16.87
C LEU A 463 7.84 -0.79 -16.48
N PRO A 464 8.98 -1.46 -16.74
CA PRO A 464 9.20 -2.84 -16.26
C PRO A 464 9.43 -2.89 -14.74
N TYR A 465 9.92 -1.79 -14.14
CA TYR A 465 10.16 -1.64 -12.70
C TYR A 465 9.00 -0.89 -12.04
N GLN A 466 8.08 -1.64 -11.45
CA GLN A 466 6.86 -1.12 -10.82
C GLN A 466 7.11 -0.66 -9.38
N PHE A 467 8.00 0.32 -9.23
CA PHE A 467 8.39 0.90 -7.94
C PHE A 467 8.06 2.39 -7.85
N THR A 468 7.70 2.85 -6.64
CA THR A 468 7.38 4.25 -6.37
C THR A 468 8.52 5.21 -6.75
N HIS A 469 9.76 4.88 -6.38
CA HIS A 469 10.93 5.71 -6.71
C HIS A 469 11.31 5.65 -8.20
N ALA A 470 11.06 4.52 -8.89
CA ALA A 470 11.19 4.46 -10.35
C ALA A 470 10.17 5.38 -11.04
N SER A 471 8.92 5.42 -10.52
CA SER A 471 7.88 6.35 -10.97
C SER A 471 8.25 7.82 -10.71
N ASP A 472 8.82 8.13 -9.54
CA ASP A 472 9.32 9.49 -9.22
C ASP A 472 10.43 9.93 -10.19
N PHE A 473 11.50 9.15 -10.30
CA PHE A 473 12.64 9.55 -11.13
C PHE A 473 12.30 9.58 -12.63
N SER A 474 11.44 8.68 -13.12
CA SER A 474 10.92 8.76 -14.48
C SER A 474 10.08 10.01 -14.71
N ALA A 475 9.25 10.43 -13.75
CA ALA A 475 8.51 11.69 -13.83
C ALA A 475 9.43 12.92 -13.89
N ARG A 476 10.46 12.99 -13.04
CA ARG A 476 11.48 14.07 -13.10
C ARG A 476 12.18 14.12 -14.44
N MET A 477 12.52 12.95 -14.99
CA MET A 477 13.14 12.81 -16.30
C MET A 477 12.21 13.32 -17.40
N VAL A 478 10.95 12.90 -17.41
CA VAL A 478 9.95 13.32 -18.39
C VAL A 478 9.72 14.82 -18.35
N VAL A 479 9.65 15.44 -17.17
CA VAL A 479 9.50 16.90 -17.07
C VAL A 479 10.67 17.62 -17.77
N ARG A 480 11.91 17.18 -17.55
CA ARG A 480 13.10 17.72 -18.23
C ARG A 480 13.02 17.52 -19.75
N ASN A 481 12.66 16.33 -20.19
CA ASN A 481 12.61 15.97 -21.60
C ASN A 481 11.47 16.70 -22.34
N ALA A 482 10.29 16.80 -21.73
CA ALA A 482 9.08 17.32 -22.36
C ALA A 482 9.03 18.85 -22.42
N LEU A 483 9.59 19.53 -21.41
CA LEU A 483 9.48 20.99 -21.25
C LEU A 483 10.79 21.77 -21.40
N PHE A 484 11.95 21.12 -21.20
CA PHE A 484 13.24 21.82 -21.11
C PHE A 484 14.31 21.28 -22.07
N PHE A 485 13.89 20.70 -23.20
CA PHE A 485 14.77 20.12 -24.23
C PHE A 485 15.78 19.09 -23.69
N GLY A 486 15.51 18.49 -22.52
CA GLY A 486 16.35 17.44 -21.93
C GLY A 486 16.39 16.19 -22.81
N ASN A 487 17.50 15.45 -22.78
CA ASN A 487 17.69 14.21 -23.54
C ASN A 487 18.05 13.03 -22.63
N ASN A 488 17.50 13.02 -21.42
CA ASN A 488 17.73 11.97 -20.44
C ASN A 488 17.05 10.67 -20.89
N LYS A 489 17.68 9.54 -20.58
CA LYS A 489 17.20 8.21 -20.95
C LYS A 489 16.86 7.40 -19.71
N PHE A 490 15.82 6.57 -19.81
CA PHE A 490 15.42 5.66 -18.75
C PHE A 490 16.49 4.60 -18.52
N SER A 491 17.14 4.13 -19.59
CA SER A 491 18.25 3.17 -19.53
C SER A 491 19.48 3.67 -18.75
N ASP A 492 19.61 4.98 -18.50
CA ASP A 492 20.68 5.56 -17.68
C ASP A 492 20.32 5.58 -16.17
N LEU A 493 19.08 5.24 -15.79
CA LEU A 493 18.64 5.25 -14.40
C LEU A 493 19.08 3.98 -13.67
N LEU A 494 19.77 4.14 -12.55
CA LEU A 494 20.06 3.06 -11.62
C LEU A 494 18.89 2.90 -10.63
N ILE A 495 18.20 1.77 -10.69
CA ILE A 495 17.00 1.52 -9.88
C ILE A 495 17.33 0.46 -8.82
N PRO A 496 17.45 0.83 -7.54
CA PRO A 496 17.49 -0.15 -6.46
C PRO A 496 16.09 -0.70 -6.16
N TRP A 497 15.98 -1.83 -5.48
CA TRP A 497 14.71 -2.32 -4.95
C TRP A 497 14.89 -3.06 -3.64
N VAL A 498 13.78 -3.22 -2.93
CA VAL A 498 13.73 -3.85 -1.62
C VAL A 498 12.45 -4.68 -1.50
N THR A 499 12.59 -5.92 -1.04
CA THR A 499 11.51 -6.74 -0.51
C THR A 499 11.60 -6.68 1.02
N TYR A 500 10.55 -6.18 1.66
CA TYR A 500 10.54 -5.86 3.10
C TYR A 500 10.05 -7.03 3.95
N THR A 501 10.42 -8.25 3.56
CA THR A 501 10.41 -9.38 4.49
C THR A 501 11.42 -9.16 5.59
N GLU A 502 11.44 -10.04 6.58
CA GLU A 502 12.48 -10.03 7.61
C GLU A 502 13.17 -11.40 7.61
N PRO A 503 14.47 -11.49 7.22
CA PRO A 503 15.32 -10.36 6.82
C PRO A 503 14.88 -9.68 5.51
N GLU A 504 15.22 -8.40 5.36
CA GLU A 504 14.95 -7.65 4.13
C GLU A 504 15.90 -8.12 3.04
N VAL A 505 15.44 -8.08 1.79
CA VAL A 505 16.30 -8.28 0.62
C VAL A 505 16.33 -7.00 -0.18
N ALA A 506 17.51 -6.41 -0.33
CA ALA A 506 17.73 -5.21 -1.12
C ALA A 506 18.74 -5.47 -2.23
N HIS A 507 18.51 -4.91 -3.40
CA HIS A 507 19.38 -5.09 -4.55
C HIS A 507 19.51 -3.83 -5.39
N VAL A 508 20.66 -3.68 -6.05
CA VAL A 508 20.89 -2.66 -7.08
C VAL A 508 21.82 -3.21 -8.16
N GLY A 509 21.57 -2.85 -9.42
CA GLY A 509 22.42 -3.25 -10.55
C GLY A 509 22.06 -4.61 -11.13
N LYS A 510 23.08 -5.37 -11.53
CA LYS A 510 22.95 -6.69 -12.18
C LYS A 510 23.23 -7.83 -11.21
N TYR A 511 22.47 -8.91 -11.35
CA TYR A 511 22.80 -10.21 -10.77
C TYR A 511 23.88 -10.95 -11.57
N GLU A 512 24.50 -11.93 -10.91
CA GLU A 512 25.48 -12.86 -11.50
C GLU A 512 24.93 -13.55 -12.75
N HIS A 513 23.71 -14.12 -12.68
CA HIS A 513 23.11 -14.83 -13.82
C HIS A 513 22.88 -13.93 -15.05
N GLN A 514 22.56 -12.64 -14.84
CA GLN A 514 22.40 -11.68 -15.93
C GLN A 514 23.75 -11.36 -16.59
N LEU A 515 24.82 -11.27 -15.79
CA LEU A 515 26.17 -11.07 -16.31
C LEU A 515 26.68 -12.30 -17.08
N ASP A 516 26.33 -13.50 -16.60
CA ASP A 516 26.63 -14.75 -17.30
C ASP A 516 25.91 -14.84 -18.66
N GLU A 517 24.63 -14.48 -18.71
CA GLU A 517 23.84 -14.39 -19.96
C GLU A 517 24.42 -13.37 -20.96
N GLU A 518 24.96 -12.26 -20.45
CA GLU A 518 25.60 -11.23 -21.27
C GLU A 518 27.07 -11.53 -21.63
N GLY A 519 27.66 -12.60 -21.07
CA GLY A 519 29.08 -12.93 -21.26
C GLY A 519 30.05 -11.92 -20.63
N VAL A 520 29.62 -11.19 -19.60
CA VAL A 520 30.42 -10.19 -18.89
C VAL A 520 31.15 -10.87 -17.73
N ALA A 521 32.47 -10.91 -17.77
CA ALA A 521 33.26 -11.48 -16.68
C ALA A 521 33.23 -10.60 -15.42
N TYR A 522 33.04 -11.23 -14.25
CA TYR A 522 32.96 -10.55 -12.95
C TYR A 522 33.78 -11.22 -11.84
N ASP A 523 33.94 -10.50 -10.74
CA ASP A 523 34.43 -10.98 -9.43
C ASP A 523 33.35 -10.72 -8.38
N VAL A 524 33.19 -11.63 -7.42
CA VAL A 524 32.19 -11.53 -6.34
C VAL A 524 32.89 -11.36 -5.00
N TYR A 525 32.41 -10.41 -4.20
CA TYR A 525 32.88 -10.13 -2.84
C TYR A 525 31.71 -10.24 -1.88
N ARG A 526 31.82 -11.16 -0.92
CA ARG A 526 30.74 -11.47 0.01
C ARG A 526 31.21 -11.41 1.46
N VAL A 527 30.38 -10.83 2.31
CA VAL A 527 30.53 -10.83 3.77
C VAL A 527 29.24 -11.33 4.38
N ASP A 528 29.29 -12.42 5.15
CA ASP A 528 28.12 -12.96 5.83
C ASP A 528 27.80 -12.12 7.09
N MET A 529 26.51 -11.94 7.38
CA MET A 529 26.08 -11.17 8.56
C MET A 529 26.45 -11.87 9.87
N ALA A 530 26.67 -13.19 9.84
CA ALA A 530 27.24 -13.96 10.95
C ALA A 530 28.67 -13.55 11.32
N GLU A 531 29.39 -12.82 10.47
CA GLU A 531 30.69 -12.24 10.80
C GLU A 531 30.60 -10.75 11.20
N ASN A 532 29.43 -10.12 11.17
CA ASN A 532 29.25 -8.71 11.50
C ASN A 532 28.90 -8.55 12.99
N ASP A 533 29.76 -7.83 13.72
CA ASP A 533 29.61 -7.63 15.17
C ASP A 533 28.25 -7.03 15.56
N ARG A 534 27.71 -6.08 14.77
CA ARG A 534 26.41 -5.48 15.10
C ARG A 534 25.27 -6.49 14.95
N ALA A 535 25.27 -7.28 13.88
CA ALA A 535 24.28 -8.33 13.67
C ALA A 535 24.35 -9.41 14.76
N ILE A 536 25.56 -9.82 15.17
CA ILE A 536 25.76 -10.76 16.28
C ILE A 536 25.17 -10.19 17.59
N LEU A 537 25.46 -8.91 17.90
CA LEU A 537 24.96 -8.26 19.12
C LEU A 537 23.44 -8.08 19.14
N GLU A 538 22.80 -7.97 17.97
CA GLU A 538 21.33 -7.87 17.86
C GLU A 538 20.64 -9.23 17.71
N GLY A 539 21.38 -10.32 17.46
CA GLY A 539 20.81 -11.66 17.23
C GLY A 539 20.32 -11.90 15.79
N ASP A 540 20.57 -10.96 14.87
CA ASP A 540 20.09 -10.99 13.48
C ASP A 540 21.23 -11.34 12.50
N THR A 541 21.80 -12.54 12.64
CA THR A 541 22.99 -12.98 11.89
C THR A 541 22.72 -13.62 10.54
N GLU A 542 21.45 -13.92 10.24
CA GLU A 542 21.05 -14.50 8.96
C GLU A 542 21.21 -13.49 7.82
N GLY A 543 21.83 -13.90 6.72
CA GLY A 543 22.02 -13.06 5.54
C GLY A 543 23.47 -12.69 5.23
N PHE A 544 23.62 -11.77 4.28
CA PHE A 544 24.91 -11.39 3.71
C PHE A 544 24.86 -10.04 3.00
N VAL A 545 26.05 -9.46 2.78
CA VAL A 545 26.29 -8.44 1.76
C VAL A 545 27.11 -9.06 0.64
N LYS A 546 26.61 -9.02 -0.59
CA LYS A 546 27.27 -9.54 -1.80
C LYS A 546 27.39 -8.43 -2.83
N VAL A 547 28.61 -8.13 -3.26
CA VAL A 547 28.93 -7.10 -4.26
C VAL A 547 29.61 -7.76 -5.46
N VAL A 548 29.11 -7.46 -6.65
CA VAL A 548 29.65 -7.94 -7.92
C VAL A 548 30.41 -6.82 -8.60
N CYS A 549 31.67 -7.06 -8.97
CA CYS A 549 32.53 -6.11 -9.67
C CYS A 549 32.96 -6.65 -11.04
N ALA A 550 33.27 -5.75 -11.97
CA ALA A 550 33.87 -6.13 -13.25
C ALA A 550 35.22 -6.84 -13.03
N LYS A 551 35.49 -7.93 -13.77
CA LYS A 551 36.68 -8.77 -13.56
C LYS A 551 37.97 -7.96 -13.49
N GLY A 552 38.70 -8.10 -12.38
CA GLY A 552 39.99 -7.44 -12.15
C GLY A 552 39.92 -5.91 -11.96
N LYS A 553 38.71 -5.33 -11.85
CA LYS A 553 38.47 -3.90 -11.60
C LYS A 553 37.63 -3.75 -10.32
N ASP A 554 37.58 -2.54 -9.78
CA ASP A 554 36.74 -2.20 -8.63
C ASP A 554 35.38 -1.60 -9.04
N THR A 555 35.08 -1.52 -10.33
CA THR A 555 33.77 -1.05 -10.83
C THR A 555 32.67 -2.00 -10.38
N VAL A 556 31.78 -1.52 -9.52
CA VAL A 556 30.61 -2.26 -9.05
C VAL A 556 29.58 -2.37 -10.18
N LEU A 557 29.12 -3.60 -10.45
CA LEU A 557 28.11 -3.94 -11.45
C LEU A 557 26.74 -4.22 -10.83
N GLY A 558 26.74 -4.68 -9.58
CA GLY A 558 25.53 -4.87 -8.79
C GLY A 558 25.84 -5.31 -7.37
N ALA A 559 24.84 -5.31 -6.51
CA ALA A 559 24.94 -5.80 -5.15
C ALA A 559 23.59 -6.29 -4.62
N THR A 560 23.64 -7.35 -3.81
CA THR A 560 22.52 -7.90 -3.05
C THR A 560 22.86 -7.83 -1.57
N ILE A 561 21.93 -7.34 -0.75
CA ILE A 561 22.02 -7.31 0.71
C ILE A 561 20.82 -8.06 1.27
N VAL A 562 21.09 -9.03 2.13
CA VAL A 562 20.10 -9.75 2.93
C VAL A 562 20.44 -9.47 4.38
N SER A 563 19.64 -8.66 5.05
CA SER A 563 19.86 -8.31 6.45
C SER A 563 18.63 -7.59 7.01
N ASP A 564 18.58 -7.42 8.32
CA ASP A 564 17.75 -6.36 8.87
C ASP A 564 18.25 -4.99 8.37
N THR A 565 17.32 -4.09 8.02
CA THR A 565 17.60 -2.76 7.43
C THR A 565 18.36 -2.76 6.09
N ALA A 566 18.30 -3.86 5.32
CA ALA A 566 18.95 -3.94 4.00
C ALA A 566 18.50 -2.81 3.06
N GLY A 567 17.24 -2.37 3.15
CA GLY A 567 16.69 -1.28 2.35
C GLY A 567 17.34 0.08 2.61
N ASP A 568 17.80 0.34 3.83
CA ASP A 568 18.57 1.55 4.15
C ASP A 568 20.03 1.39 3.73
N MET A 569 20.59 0.19 3.89
CA MET A 569 21.99 -0.12 3.55
C MET A 569 22.29 -0.01 2.05
N ILE A 570 21.37 -0.45 1.18
CA ILE A 570 21.59 -0.46 -0.28
C ILE A 570 21.76 0.95 -0.87
N GLY A 571 21.31 1.98 -0.15
CA GLY A 571 21.47 3.37 -0.53
C GLY A 571 22.93 3.77 -0.71
N GLU A 572 23.84 3.25 0.12
CA GLU A 572 25.28 3.53 0.02
C GLU A 572 25.86 3.03 -1.31
N ILE A 573 25.56 1.78 -1.65
CA ILE A 573 26.05 1.16 -2.91
C ILE A 573 25.42 1.86 -4.11
N SER A 574 24.14 2.23 -4.02
CA SER A 574 23.44 2.98 -5.06
C SER A 574 24.12 4.32 -5.34
N VAL A 575 24.48 5.07 -4.28
CA VAL A 575 25.22 6.34 -4.42
C VAL A 575 26.61 6.09 -5.00
N ALA A 576 27.32 5.05 -4.55
CA ALA A 576 28.65 4.73 -5.06
C ALA A 576 28.60 4.42 -6.57
N MET A 577 27.69 3.55 -7.00
CA MET A 577 27.51 3.19 -8.41
C MET A 577 27.11 4.40 -9.26
N GLN A 578 26.13 5.19 -8.80
CA GLN A 578 25.64 6.37 -9.52
C GLN A 578 26.74 7.42 -9.77
N ASN A 579 27.73 7.50 -8.87
CA ASN A 579 28.84 8.46 -8.94
C ASN A 579 30.16 7.83 -9.42
N GLY A 580 30.14 6.57 -9.88
CA GLY A 580 31.33 5.88 -10.37
C GLY A 580 32.41 5.62 -9.32
N ILE A 581 32.03 5.54 -8.03
CA ILE A 581 32.93 5.18 -6.93
C ILE A 581 33.09 3.65 -6.93
N GLY A 582 34.33 3.19 -7.14
CA GLY A 582 34.66 1.77 -7.10
C GLY A 582 34.68 1.18 -5.68
N LEU A 583 34.65 -0.15 -5.59
CA LEU A 583 34.64 -0.91 -4.34
C LEU A 583 35.86 -0.63 -3.44
N SER A 584 37.00 -0.29 -4.04
CA SER A 584 38.17 0.18 -3.27
C SER A 584 37.90 1.48 -2.53
N GLY A 585 37.12 2.40 -3.12
CA GLY A 585 36.73 3.67 -2.50
C GLY A 585 35.75 3.46 -1.35
N VAL A 586 34.80 2.54 -1.52
CA VAL A 586 33.89 2.09 -0.45
C VAL A 586 34.69 1.52 0.73
N GLY A 587 35.62 0.59 0.48
CA GLY A 587 36.46 0.00 1.53
C GLY A 587 37.41 0.99 2.22
N ALA A 588 37.82 2.06 1.52
CA ALA A 588 38.66 3.13 2.08
C ALA A 588 37.85 4.15 2.90
N THR A 589 36.51 4.13 2.83
CA THR A 589 35.64 5.06 3.55
C THR A 589 35.43 4.56 4.98
N ILE A 590 35.63 5.45 5.96
CA ILE A 590 35.41 5.13 7.38
C ILE A 590 33.91 4.93 7.60
N HIS A 591 33.52 3.70 7.94
CA HIS A 591 32.17 3.39 8.41
C HIS A 591 32.12 3.49 9.94
N SER A 592 30.98 3.92 10.46
CA SER A 592 30.77 3.92 11.91
C SER A 592 30.71 2.49 12.45
N TYR A 593 31.26 2.29 13.65
CA TYR A 593 31.34 0.97 14.29
C TYR A 593 30.73 1.00 15.70
N PRO A 594 29.95 -0.03 16.09
CA PRO A 594 29.51 -1.17 15.27
C PRO A 594 28.23 -0.83 14.47
N THR A 595 28.21 -1.15 13.17
CA THR A 595 27.00 -1.05 12.31
C THR A 595 26.93 -2.23 11.34
N ARG A 596 25.70 -2.55 10.85
CA ARG A 596 25.51 -3.53 9.77
C ARG A 596 26.18 -3.07 8.47
N ALA A 597 26.19 -1.76 8.21
CA ALA A 597 26.86 -1.15 7.05
C ALA A 597 28.37 -1.45 6.98
N ASP A 598 29.05 -1.75 8.10
CA ASP A 598 30.45 -2.20 8.03
C ASP A 598 30.65 -3.47 7.18
N ALA A 599 29.62 -4.31 7.02
CA ALA A 599 29.67 -5.43 6.08
C ALA A 599 29.90 -4.97 4.63
N ILE A 600 29.33 -3.83 4.21
CA ILE A 600 29.59 -3.20 2.91
C ILE A 600 31.06 -2.80 2.82
N ARG A 601 31.58 -2.05 3.79
CA ARG A 601 33.01 -1.67 3.85
C ARG A 601 33.94 -2.87 3.69
N ARG A 602 33.64 -3.96 4.40
CA ARG A 602 34.45 -5.19 4.40
C ARG A 602 34.50 -5.88 3.03
N THR A 603 33.51 -5.72 2.17
CA THR A 603 33.62 -6.19 0.77
C THR A 603 34.76 -5.48 0.02
N GLY A 604 35.01 -4.20 0.32
CA GLY A 604 36.17 -3.46 -0.17
C GLY A 604 37.51 -3.96 0.37
N ASP A 605 37.56 -4.44 1.62
CA ASP A 605 38.74 -5.12 2.15
C ASP A 605 39.02 -6.43 1.42
N LEU A 606 37.97 -7.21 1.11
CA LEU A 606 38.09 -8.43 0.32
C LEU A 606 38.64 -8.13 -1.07
N TYR A 607 38.11 -7.10 -1.74
CA TYR A 607 38.68 -6.60 -3.00
C TYR A 607 40.16 -6.25 -2.84
N ASN A 608 40.54 -5.44 -1.85
CA ASN A 608 41.92 -5.03 -1.63
C ASN A 608 42.87 -6.20 -1.32
N LYS A 609 42.40 -7.26 -0.64
CA LYS A 609 43.19 -8.48 -0.42
C LYS A 609 43.57 -9.17 -1.73
N THR A 610 42.73 -9.12 -2.77
CA THR A 610 43.06 -9.69 -4.09
C THR A 610 44.21 -8.96 -4.78
N ARG A 611 44.43 -7.68 -4.46
CA ARG A 611 45.56 -6.88 -4.98
C ARG A 611 46.91 -7.27 -4.36
N LEU A 612 46.90 -8.01 -3.25
CA LEU A 612 48.12 -8.60 -2.65
C LEU A 612 48.53 -9.88 -3.40
N THR A 613 48.85 -9.73 -4.69
CA THR A 613 49.37 -10.81 -5.55
C THR A 613 50.65 -11.41 -4.96
N PRO A 614 51.05 -12.67 -5.32
CA PRO A 614 52.30 -13.26 -4.85
C PRO A 614 53.54 -12.37 -5.09
N ARG A 615 53.57 -11.67 -6.23
CA ARG A 615 54.62 -10.68 -6.55
C ARG A 615 54.59 -9.49 -5.59
N ASN A 616 53.42 -8.91 -5.35
CA ASN A 616 53.27 -7.77 -4.43
C ASN A 616 53.59 -8.18 -2.99
N LYS A 617 53.15 -9.36 -2.56
CA LYS A 617 53.51 -9.93 -1.24
C LYS A 617 55.02 -10.15 -1.11
N ALA A 618 55.68 -10.67 -2.15
CA ALA A 618 57.14 -10.84 -2.14
C ALA A 618 57.87 -9.48 -2.04
N LEU A 619 57.45 -8.49 -2.82
CA LEU A 619 58.00 -7.13 -2.76
C LEU A 619 57.82 -6.50 -1.37
N LEU A 620 56.61 -6.59 -0.81
CA LEU A 620 56.31 -6.09 0.54
C LEU A 620 57.14 -6.82 1.61
N ARG A 621 57.29 -8.15 1.50
CA ARG A 621 58.15 -8.92 2.40
C ARG A 621 59.60 -8.45 2.32
N THR A 622 60.15 -8.25 1.12
CA THR A 622 61.50 -7.71 0.95
C THR A 622 61.64 -6.32 1.56
N LEU A 623 60.67 -5.44 1.35
CA LEU A 623 60.68 -4.10 1.92
C LEU A 623 60.59 -4.11 3.45
N LEU A 624 59.75 -4.97 4.01
CA LEU A 624 59.65 -5.18 5.46
C LEU A 624 60.93 -5.80 6.02
N SER A 625 61.58 -6.73 5.31
CA SER A 625 62.87 -7.30 5.73
C SER A 625 64.03 -6.32 5.62
N LEU A 626 63.96 -5.33 4.74
CA LEU A 626 64.95 -4.24 4.65
C LEU A 626 64.75 -3.18 5.74
N ARG A 627 63.53 -3.06 6.29
CA ARG A 627 63.20 -2.14 7.39
C ARG A 627 63.46 -2.73 8.77
N ARG A 628 63.35 -4.06 8.91
CA ARG A 628 63.74 -4.81 10.11
C ARG A 628 65.25 -4.94 10.17
#